data_AF-A0A925FQG5-F1
#
_entry.id   AF-A0A925FQG5-F1
#
_cell.length_a   1.000
_cell.length_b   1.000
_cell.length_c   1.000
_cell.angle_alpha   90.00
_cell.angle_beta   90.00
_cell.angle_gamma   90.00
#
_symmetry.space_group_name_H-M   'P 1'
#
loop_
_entity.id
_entity.type
_entity.pdbx_description
1 polymer ?
#
loop_
_entity_poly.entity_id
_entity_poly.type
_entity_poly.pdbx_seq_one_letter_code
_entity_poly.pdbx_strand_id
1 'polypeptide(L)'
;MSSSFDINLSHDGRDYKGWVRPSARLSEAGLPVSYHVVLNDTLFGNLSIQNDIWVVDEQRPASLTQALGQIIQSFLDEKRKIC
;
A
#
# COMPACT_ATOMS: atom_id res chain seq x y z
N MET A 1 -2.76 13.17 11.67
CA MET A 1 -1.37 12.96 11.19
C MET A 1 -1.42 12.01 10.00
N SER A 2 -1.15 12.49 8.79
CA SER A 2 -1.07 11.65 7.59
C SER A 2 0.41 11.35 7.32
N SER A 3 1.01 10.47 8.11
CA SER A 3 2.40 10.05 7.90
C SER A 3 2.46 9.09 6.73
N SER A 4 3.08 9.51 5.63
CA SER A 4 3.52 8.61 4.57
C SER A 4 4.69 7.76 5.07
N PHE A 5 4.93 6.63 4.41
CA PHE A 5 6.10 5.79 4.64
C PHE A 5 6.71 5.37 3.29
N ASP A 6 8.04 5.25 3.27
CA ASP A 6 8.77 4.83 2.09
C ASP A 6 8.66 3.32 1.89
N ILE A 7 8.65 2.90 0.63
CA ILE A 7 8.67 1.50 0.23
C ILE A 7 9.77 1.27 -0.80
N ASN A 8 10.45 0.14 -0.67
CA ASN A 8 11.41 -0.33 -1.65
C ASN A 8 11.14 -1.82 -1.88
N LEU A 9 10.99 -2.23 -3.13
CA LEU A 9 10.79 -3.64 -3.46
C LEU A 9 11.44 -4.00 -4.80
N SER A 10 11.83 -5.27 -4.94
CA SER A 10 12.26 -5.84 -6.22
C SER A 10 11.18 -6.79 -6.70
N HIS A 11 10.69 -6.59 -7.94
CA HIS A 11 9.63 -7.40 -8.54
C HIS A 11 9.92 -7.60 -10.03
N ASP A 12 9.86 -8.85 -10.50
CA ASP A 12 10.19 -9.24 -11.89
C ASP A 12 11.54 -8.67 -12.39
N GLY A 13 12.57 -8.71 -11.54
CA GLY A 13 13.92 -8.23 -11.86
C GLY A 13 14.05 -6.70 -11.96
N ARG A 14 13.04 -5.95 -11.52
CA ARG A 14 13.06 -4.48 -11.46
C ARG A 14 12.96 -4.01 -10.02
N ASP A 15 13.73 -2.98 -9.70
CA ASP A 15 13.64 -2.30 -8.42
C ASP A 15 12.66 -1.13 -8.51
N TYR A 16 11.77 -1.07 -7.53
CA TYR A 16 10.83 0.00 -7.33
C TYR A 16 11.12 0.68 -6.01
N LYS A 17 11.23 2.01 -6.05
CA LYS A 17 11.32 2.86 -4.87
C LYS A 17 10.14 3.79 -4.86
N GLY A 18 9.59 4.07 -3.70
CA GLY A 18 8.35 4.82 -3.64
C GLY A 18 7.93 5.17 -2.24
N TRP A 19 6.70 5.65 -2.15
CA TRP A 19 6.08 5.99 -0.89
C TRP A 19 4.61 5.65 -0.93
N VAL A 20 4.08 5.39 0.26
CA VAL A 20 2.67 5.09 0.49
C VAL A 20 2.11 6.12 1.45
N ARG A 21 0.94 6.66 1.13
CA ARG A 21 0.21 7.56 2.01
C ARG A 21 -1.17 6.99 2.32
N PRO A 22 -1.49 6.69 3.58
CA PRO A 22 -2.83 6.26 3.95
C PRO A 22 -3.85 7.37 3.68
N SER A 23 -5.03 7.00 3.23
CA SER A 23 -6.17 7.91 3.13
C SER A 23 -6.61 8.37 4.52
N ALA A 24 -7.17 9.59 4.60
CA ALA A 24 -7.70 10.12 5.84
C ALA A 24 -9.01 9.42 6.27
N ARG A 25 -9.67 8.74 5.34
CA ARG A 25 -10.91 7.98 5.62
C ARG A 25 -10.53 6.64 6.26
N LEU A 26 -11.10 6.40 7.44
CA LEU A 26 -10.89 5.16 8.17
C LEU A 26 -12.12 4.25 8.04
N SER A 27 -11.90 2.94 8.12
CA SER A 27 -12.92 1.92 8.30
C SER A 27 -13.39 1.89 9.76
N GLU A 28 -14.43 1.10 10.03
CA GLU A 28 -14.94 0.89 11.39
C GLU A 28 -13.87 0.31 12.34
N ALA A 29 -12.90 -0.43 11.79
CA ALA A 29 -11.75 -0.97 12.52
C ALA A 29 -10.63 0.06 12.78
N GLY A 30 -10.85 1.34 12.43
CA GLY A 30 -9.87 2.42 12.59
C GLY A 30 -8.70 2.36 11.60
N LEU A 31 -8.79 1.57 10.53
CA LEU A 31 -7.75 1.46 9.50
C LEU A 31 -8.07 2.34 8.28
N PRO A 32 -7.06 2.91 7.61
CA PRO A 32 -7.27 3.58 6.32
C PRO A 32 -7.99 2.70 5.32
N VAL A 33 -9.03 3.23 4.66
CA VAL A 33 -9.82 2.47 3.66
C VAL A 33 -9.05 2.26 2.35
N SER A 34 -8.06 3.10 2.10
CA SER A 34 -7.19 3.01 0.94
C SER A 34 -5.83 3.68 1.19
N TYR A 35 -4.87 3.37 0.32
CA TYR A 35 -3.47 3.77 0.40
C TYR A 35 -3.03 4.28 -0.96
N HIS A 36 -2.65 5.55 -1.02
CA HIS A 36 -2.09 6.16 -2.23
C HIS A 36 -0.64 5.72 -2.41
N VAL A 37 -0.32 5.11 -3.55
CA VAL A 37 1.00 4.53 -3.81
C VAL A 37 1.64 5.20 -5.01
N VAL A 38 2.88 5.64 -4.83
CA VAL A 38 3.74 6.19 -5.88
C VAL A 38 4.99 5.34 -5.96
N LEU A 39 5.35 4.88 -7.16
CA LEU A 39 6.55 4.10 -7.45
C LEU A 39 7.36 4.80 -8.56
N ASN A 40 8.65 4.97 -8.34
CA ASN A 40 9.59 5.62 -9.27
C ASN A 40 9.01 6.95 -9.80
N ASP A 41 8.55 7.80 -8.88
CA ASP A 41 7.90 9.10 -9.14
C ASP A 41 6.65 9.04 -10.02
N THR A 42 6.09 7.85 -10.23
CA THR A 42 4.88 7.61 -11.02
C THR A 42 3.75 7.13 -10.12
N LEU A 43 2.56 7.70 -10.28
CA LEU A 43 1.37 7.24 -9.59
C LEU A 43 1.08 5.78 -9.95
N PHE A 44 1.17 4.89 -8.98
CA PHE A 44 0.77 3.50 -9.16
C PHE A 44 -0.75 3.37 -9.10
N GLY A 45 -1.37 4.04 -8.12
CA GLY A 45 -2.81 4.06 -7.88
C GLY A 45 -3.13 4.08 -6.38
N ASN A 46 -4.41 3.92 -6.04
CA ASN A 46 -4.86 3.74 -4.67
C ASN A 46 -5.13 2.26 -4.40
N LEU A 47 -4.36 1.66 -3.50
CA LEU A 47 -4.59 0.29 -3.05
C LEU A 47 -5.65 0.26 -1.95
N SER A 48 -6.51 -0.76 -1.99
CA SER A 48 -7.48 -1.06 -0.93
C SER A 48 -7.66 -2.57 -0.80
N ILE A 49 -8.20 -3.01 0.33
CA ILE A 49 -8.58 -4.42 0.54
C ILE A 49 -10.05 -4.57 0.17
N GLN A 50 -10.35 -5.49 -0.73
CA GLN A 50 -11.71 -5.89 -1.07
C GLN A 50 -11.79 -7.42 -1.03
N ASN A 51 -12.69 -7.97 -0.21
CA ASN A 51 -12.83 -9.42 -0.01
C ASN A 51 -11.48 -10.11 0.30
N ASP A 52 -10.72 -9.56 1.24
CA ASP A 52 -9.38 -10.03 1.65
C ASP A 52 -8.31 -10.02 0.55
N ILE A 53 -8.56 -9.34 -0.57
CA ILE A 53 -7.64 -9.22 -1.70
C ILE A 53 -7.25 -7.75 -1.87
N TRP A 54 -5.95 -7.50 -1.99
CA TRP A 54 -5.44 -6.19 -2.39
C TRP A 54 -5.78 -5.88 -3.84
N VAL A 55 -6.49 -4.78 -4.04
CA VAL A 55 -6.87 -4.27 -5.35
C VAL A 55 -6.37 -2.83 -5.50
N VAL A 56 -6.12 -2.43 -6.73
CA VAL A 56 -5.77 -1.06 -7.11
C VAL A 56 -6.80 -0.56 -8.11
N ASP A 57 -7.11 0.72 -8.04
CA ASP A 57 -8.06 1.42 -8.92
C ASP A 57 -7.58 1.49 -10.39
N GLU A 58 -6.28 1.49 -10.61
CA GLU A 58 -5.64 1.48 -11.93
C GLU A 58 -5.46 0.06 -12.49
N GLN A 59 -5.37 -0.08 -13.82
CA GLN A 59 -5.04 -1.36 -14.45
C GLN A 59 -3.54 -1.67 -14.26
N ARG A 60 -3.20 -2.45 -13.22
CA ARG A 60 -1.83 -2.83 -12.87
C ARG A 60 -1.65 -4.36 -12.79
N PRO A 61 -0.41 -4.86 -12.91
CA PRO A 61 -0.14 -6.28 -12.74
C PRO A 61 -0.56 -6.76 -11.35
N ALA A 62 -1.39 -7.81 -11.31
CA ALA A 62 -1.94 -8.33 -10.06
C ALA A 62 -0.84 -8.77 -9.07
N SER A 63 0.24 -9.38 -9.57
CA SER A 63 1.39 -9.80 -8.76
C SER A 63 2.06 -8.62 -8.04
N LEU A 64 2.27 -7.50 -8.74
CA LEU A 64 2.85 -6.29 -8.16
C LEU A 64 1.90 -5.63 -7.16
N THR A 65 0.60 -5.58 -7.46
CA THR A 65 -0.42 -5.10 -6.52
C THR A 65 -0.45 -5.91 -5.23
N GLN A 66 -0.37 -7.24 -5.33
CA GLN A 66 -0.31 -8.11 -4.15
C GLN A 66 0.98 -7.90 -3.35
N ALA A 67 2.13 -7.81 -4.02
CA ALA A 67 3.41 -7.56 -3.35
C ALA A 67 3.39 -6.24 -2.55
N LEU A 68 2.88 -5.17 -3.17
CA LEU A 68 2.69 -3.88 -2.49
C LEU A 68 1.73 -3.98 -1.30
N GLY A 69 0.61 -4.66 -1.48
CA GLY A 69 -0.38 -4.89 -0.43
C GLY A 69 0.21 -5.61 0.79
N GLN A 70 1.04 -6.63 0.57
CA GLN A 70 1.71 -7.37 1.64
C GLN A 70 2.71 -6.50 2.42
N ILE A 71 3.43 -5.61 1.75
CA ILE A 71 4.32 -4.64 2.40
C ILE A 71 3.51 -3.67 3.28
N ILE A 72 2.40 -3.14 2.76
CA ILE A 72 1.50 -2.26 3.50
C ILE A 72 0.96 -3.00 4.73
N GLN A 73 0.46 -4.23 4.57
CA GLN A 73 -0.06 -5.03 5.68
C GLN A 73 1.00 -5.25 6.77
N SER A 74 2.22 -5.61 6.38
CA SER A 74 3.34 -5.82 7.30
C SER A 74 3.67 -4.56 8.10
N PHE A 75 3.71 -3.40 7.43
CA PHE A 75 3.91 -2.10 8.10
C PHE A 75 2.81 -1.79 9.12
N LEU A 76 1.54 -2.08 8.79
CA LEU A 76 0.42 -1.86 9.71
C LEU A 76 0.49 -2.78 10.93
N ASP A 77 0.87 -4.04 10.74
CA ASP A 77 0.98 -5.02 11.81
C ASP A 77 2.13 -4.67 12.77
N GLU A 78 3.25 -4.15 12.24
CA GLU A 78 4.33 -3.61 13.08
C GLU A 78 3.87 -2.41 13.90
N LYS A 79 3.12 -1.48 13.31
CA LYS A 79 2.56 -0.32 14.05
C LYS A 79 1.59 -0.75 15.15
N ARG A 80 0.82 -1.82 14.92
CA ARG A 80 -0.13 -2.37 15.91
C ARG A 80 0.56 -3.02 17.10
N LYS A 81 1.74 -3.61 16.93
CA LYS A 81 2.51 -4.24 18.03
C LYS A 81 3.13 -3.24 19.01
N ILE A 82 3.19 -1.96 18.64
CA ILE A 82 3.87 -0.90 19.39
C ILE A 82 2.87 -0.07 20.23
N CYS A 83 1.56 -0.33 20.10
CA CYS A 83 0.49 0.27 20.90
C CYS A 83 -0.07 -0.75 21.90
#